data_AF-A0A3C0KRP8-F1
#
_entry.id   AF-A0A3C0KRP8-F1
#
_cell.length_a   1.000
_cell.length_b   1.000
_cell.length_c   1.000
_cell.angle_alpha   90.00
_cell.angle_beta   90.00
_cell.angle_gamma   90.00
#
_symmetry.space_group_name_H-M   'P 1'
#
loop_
_entity.id
_entity.type
_entity.pdbx_description
1 polymer ?
#
loop_
_entity_poly.entity_id
_entity_poly.type
_entity_poly.pdbx_seq_one_letter_code
_entity_poly.pdbx_strand_id
1 'polypeptide(L)'
;MNGPIHIVLDKSYLQGCRSSDLHEIAEKHRFLLCAEAFHEVVSSPENEMKGCVRKLLALNGRVDLLDHNGTLLKYEIENKRSCKPLSHHILPLALNPDWNFSFPQSAIETVTEFNDYWEVQRPKTFDEIVKEIISTCGKIPPVQVASQRDAVLKAYALLRSSHLPLPSAISEDWAIYRRLQVDLIAACEYMDSFQDGQFCIREERKAHNQIDFRVIIAACLAGGVATRDRLIRRYFQLLCPEGVLYWLEG
;
A
#
# COMPACT_ATOMS: atom_id res chain seq x y z
N MET A 1 -10.59 25.12 2.02
CA MET A 1 -10.87 24.15 3.09
C MET A 1 -10.36 22.81 2.62
N ASN A 2 -9.38 22.22 3.31
CA ASN A 2 -8.91 20.88 2.96
C ASN A 2 -10.04 19.89 3.26
N GLY A 3 -10.39 19.05 2.28
CA GLY A 3 -11.41 18.01 2.47
C GLY A 3 -11.02 17.01 3.55
N PRO A 4 -11.93 16.10 3.94
CA PRO A 4 -11.60 15.04 4.89
C PRO A 4 -10.44 14.19 4.37
N ILE A 5 -9.49 13.88 5.25
CA ILE A 5 -8.38 12.97 4.98
C ILE A 5 -8.93 11.53 4.92
N HIS A 6 -8.35 10.71 4.04
CA HIS A 6 -8.59 9.28 3.99
C HIS A 6 -7.68 8.53 4.97
N ILE A 7 -8.27 7.68 5.80
CA ILE A 7 -7.54 6.77 6.69
C ILE A 7 -7.54 5.39 6.06
N VAL A 8 -6.35 4.93 5.65
CA VAL A 8 -6.21 3.57 5.09
C VAL A 8 -6.42 2.54 6.20
N LEU A 9 -7.39 1.64 6.00
CA LEU A 9 -7.71 0.56 6.92
C LEU A 9 -6.86 -0.67 6.61
N ASP A 10 -6.05 -1.07 7.58
CA ASP A 10 -5.38 -2.37 7.59
C ASP A 10 -6.29 -3.44 8.25
N LYS A 11 -6.20 -4.69 7.79
CA LYS A 11 -6.93 -5.84 8.35
C LYS A 11 -6.66 -5.97 9.84
N SER A 12 -5.41 -5.81 10.27
CA SER A 12 -5.05 -6.02 11.68
C SER A 12 -5.80 -5.05 12.61
N TYR A 13 -6.02 -3.80 12.18
CA TYR A 13 -6.84 -2.83 12.90
C TYR A 13 -8.31 -3.20 12.87
N LEU A 14 -8.84 -3.56 11.70
CA LEU A 14 -10.22 -4.03 11.54
C LEU A 14 -10.53 -5.23 12.45
N GLN A 15 -9.58 -6.13 12.65
CA GLN A 15 -9.74 -7.26 13.56
C GLN A 15 -9.73 -6.81 15.03
N GLY A 16 -8.79 -5.95 15.42
CA GLY A 16 -8.56 -5.59 16.82
C GLY A 16 -9.44 -4.47 17.40
N CYS A 17 -9.95 -3.56 16.58
CA CYS A 17 -10.69 -2.38 17.06
C CYS A 17 -12.09 -2.70 17.59
N ARG A 18 -12.64 -1.81 18.41
CA ARG A 18 -14.06 -1.79 18.75
C ARG A 18 -14.81 -1.02 17.66
N SER A 19 -16.11 -1.29 17.51
CA SER A 19 -16.95 -0.52 16.59
C SER A 19 -16.97 0.97 16.96
N SER A 20 -16.91 1.31 18.26
CA SER A 20 -16.82 2.70 18.74
C SER A 20 -15.62 3.44 18.17
N ASP A 21 -14.46 2.78 18.11
CA ASP A 21 -13.21 3.38 17.64
C ASP A 21 -13.33 3.77 16.17
N LEU A 22 -13.98 2.92 15.36
CA LEU A 22 -14.25 3.21 13.95
C LEU A 22 -15.24 4.37 13.76
N HIS A 23 -16.26 4.47 14.61
CA HIS A 23 -17.23 5.56 14.53
C HIS A 23 -16.59 6.91 14.89
N GLU A 24 -15.75 6.95 15.93
CA GLU A 24 -15.02 8.16 16.33
C GLU A 24 -14.12 8.68 15.18
N ILE A 25 -13.43 7.78 14.47
CA ILE A 25 -12.62 8.16 13.31
C ILE A 25 -13.51 8.68 12.17
N ALA A 26 -14.66 8.02 11.92
CA ALA A 26 -15.60 8.38 10.86
C ALA A 26 -16.28 9.74 11.04
N GLU A 27 -16.26 10.31 12.26
CA GLU A 27 -16.75 11.66 12.52
C GLU A 27 -15.92 12.74 11.79
N LYS A 28 -14.62 12.49 11.63
CA LYS A 28 -13.66 13.46 11.08
C LYS A 28 -13.07 13.05 9.74
N HIS A 29 -13.08 11.76 9.45
CA HIS A 29 -12.37 11.18 8.32
C HIS A 29 -13.25 10.26 7.47
N ARG A 30 -12.77 9.95 6.27
CA ARG A 30 -13.27 8.82 5.48
C ARG A 30 -12.28 7.67 5.58
N PHE A 31 -12.77 6.46 5.46
CA PHE A 31 -11.91 5.29 5.40
C PHE A 31 -11.60 4.93 3.96
N LEU A 32 -10.40 4.41 3.74
CA LEU A 32 -9.98 3.85 2.46
C LEU A 32 -9.53 2.41 2.68
N LEU A 33 -10.10 1.47 1.95
CA LEU A 33 -9.67 0.08 1.97
C LEU A 33 -8.99 -0.23 0.65
N CYS A 34 -7.78 -0.80 0.67
CA CYS A 34 -7.12 -1.23 -0.56
C CYS A 34 -7.67 -2.59 -1.00
N ALA A 35 -7.69 -2.88 -2.29
CA ALA A 35 -8.15 -4.15 -2.83
C ALA A 35 -7.42 -5.35 -2.18
N GLU A 36 -6.12 -5.22 -1.91
CA GLU A 36 -5.33 -6.26 -1.25
C GLU A 36 -5.72 -6.50 0.20
N ALA A 37 -5.95 -5.42 0.97
CA ALA A 37 -6.43 -5.54 2.35
C ALA A 37 -7.86 -6.11 2.39
N PHE A 38 -8.70 -5.75 1.42
CA PHE A 38 -10.02 -6.35 1.27
C PHE A 38 -9.95 -7.84 0.94
N HIS A 39 -9.09 -8.23 -0.01
CA HIS A 39 -8.83 -9.63 -0.34
C HIS A 39 -8.37 -10.43 0.89
N GLU A 40 -7.48 -9.85 1.69
CA GLU A 40 -7.00 -10.44 2.93
C GLU A 40 -8.13 -10.63 3.96
N VAL A 41 -9.04 -9.67 4.08
CA VAL A 41 -10.23 -9.77 4.94
C VAL A 41 -11.14 -10.93 4.49
N VAL A 42 -11.44 -11.04 3.18
CA VAL A 42 -12.37 -12.07 2.67
C VAL A 42 -11.75 -13.47 2.62
N SER A 43 -10.43 -13.55 2.60
CA SER A 43 -9.68 -14.81 2.63
C SER A 43 -9.34 -15.29 4.05
N SER A 44 -9.71 -14.50 5.08
CA SER A 44 -9.49 -14.87 6.49
C SER A 44 -10.46 -15.97 6.96
N PRO A 45 -10.15 -16.67 8.07
CA PRO A 45 -11.09 -17.61 8.69
C PRO A 45 -12.49 -17.01 8.89
N GLU A 46 -13.53 -17.84 8.75
CA GLU A 46 -14.92 -17.37 8.65
C GLU A 46 -15.36 -16.44 9.79
N ASN A 47 -14.94 -16.73 11.02
CA ASN A 47 -15.22 -15.91 12.20
C ASN A 47 -14.55 -14.53 12.13
N GLU A 48 -13.29 -14.46 11.68
CA GLU A 48 -12.54 -13.22 11.52
C GLU A 48 -13.10 -12.37 10.37
N MET A 49 -13.36 -13.02 9.23
CA MET A 49 -13.97 -12.40 8.06
C MET A 49 -15.32 -11.76 8.45
N LYS A 50 -16.24 -12.54 9.04
CA LYS A 50 -17.56 -12.03 9.49
C LYS A 50 -17.42 -10.86 10.46
N GLY A 51 -16.43 -10.92 11.36
CA GLY A 51 -16.11 -9.85 12.31
C GLY A 51 -15.72 -8.54 11.61
N CYS A 52 -14.77 -8.61 10.68
CA CYS A 52 -14.29 -7.44 9.92
C CYS A 52 -15.37 -6.86 9.02
N VAL A 53 -16.08 -7.72 8.28
CA VAL A 53 -17.15 -7.33 7.37
C VAL A 53 -18.26 -6.60 8.12
N ARG A 54 -18.72 -7.12 9.27
CA ARG A 54 -19.76 -6.46 10.05
C ARG A 54 -19.36 -5.04 10.46
N LYS A 55 -18.08 -4.81 10.75
CA LYS A 55 -17.54 -3.47 11.03
C LYS A 55 -17.54 -2.59 9.78
N LEU A 56 -17.13 -3.13 8.62
CA LEU A 56 -17.19 -2.41 7.34
C LEU A 56 -18.63 -2.05 6.95
N LEU A 57 -19.58 -2.96 7.12
CA LEU A 57 -21.01 -2.72 6.89
C LEU A 57 -21.58 -1.63 7.81
N ALA A 58 -21.15 -1.60 9.08
CA ALA A 58 -21.54 -0.54 10.01
C ALA A 58 -21.01 0.85 9.57
N LEU A 59 -19.99 0.89 8.72
CA LEU A 59 -19.41 2.11 8.15
C LEU A 59 -19.95 2.41 6.73
N ASN A 60 -21.11 1.89 6.35
CA ASN A 60 -21.66 2.07 5.00
C ASN A 60 -21.69 3.57 4.60
N GLY A 61 -21.21 3.88 3.39
CA GLY A 61 -21.08 5.25 2.88
C GLY A 61 -19.88 6.05 3.43
N ARG A 62 -19.12 5.50 4.38
CA ARG A 62 -17.90 6.09 4.96
C ARG A 62 -16.62 5.36 4.58
N VAL A 63 -16.74 4.19 3.93
CA VAL A 63 -15.61 3.45 3.38
C VAL A 63 -15.60 3.62 1.87
N ASP A 64 -14.42 3.96 1.37
CA ASP A 64 -14.08 4.02 -0.03
C ASP A 64 -13.14 2.85 -0.37
N LEU A 65 -13.16 2.37 -1.60
CA LEU A 65 -12.24 1.35 -2.08
C LEU A 65 -11.17 2.00 -2.96
N LEU A 66 -9.91 1.81 -2.59
CA LEU A 66 -8.82 1.91 -3.55
C LEU A 66 -8.74 0.54 -4.22
N ASP A 67 -8.64 0.52 -5.54
CA ASP A 67 -8.31 -0.71 -6.27
C ASP A 67 -6.89 -1.18 -5.87
N HIS A 68 -6.14 -1.78 -6.76
CA HIS A 68 -4.72 -2.05 -6.51
C HIS A 68 -3.84 -0.82 -6.77
N ASN A 69 -2.71 -0.69 -6.06
CA ASN A 69 -1.73 0.39 -6.29
C ASN A 69 -1.20 0.44 -7.73
N GLY A 70 -1.27 -0.66 -8.46
CA GLY A 70 -0.89 -0.69 -9.87
C GLY A 70 -1.76 0.20 -10.77
N THR A 71 -3.02 0.50 -10.42
CA THR A 71 -3.86 1.45 -11.18
C THR A 71 -3.26 2.84 -11.12
N LEU A 72 -2.80 3.26 -9.94
CA LEU A 72 -2.18 4.55 -9.69
C LEU A 72 -0.88 4.66 -10.49
N LEU A 73 -0.06 3.61 -10.47
CA LEU A 73 1.19 3.57 -11.20
C LEU A 73 0.99 3.59 -12.71
N LYS A 74 0.04 2.80 -13.22
CA LYS A 74 -0.33 2.82 -14.64
C LYS A 74 -0.75 4.23 -15.07
N TYR A 75 -1.63 4.86 -14.31
CA TYR A 75 -2.04 6.24 -14.55
C TYR A 75 -0.85 7.20 -14.58
N GLU A 76 0.05 7.13 -13.60
CA GLU A 76 1.25 7.99 -13.53
C GLU A 76 2.21 7.78 -14.71
N ILE A 77 2.36 6.54 -15.17
CA ILE A 77 3.19 6.19 -16.31
C ILE A 77 2.57 6.70 -17.60
N GLU A 78 1.28 6.47 -17.82
CA GLU A 78 0.58 6.86 -19.05
C GLU A 78 0.42 8.38 -19.17
N ASN A 79 0.10 9.05 -18.06
CA ASN A 79 -0.25 10.47 -18.06
C ASN A 79 0.92 11.38 -17.67
N LYS A 80 2.06 10.82 -17.23
CA LYS A 80 3.24 11.56 -16.75
C LYS A 80 2.88 12.64 -15.71
N ARG A 81 1.92 12.34 -14.83
CA ARG A 81 1.47 13.23 -13.74
C ARG A 81 1.13 12.41 -12.50
N SER A 82 1.26 13.01 -11.32
CA SER A 82 0.88 12.41 -10.03
C SER A 82 -0.57 11.92 -10.01
N CYS A 83 -0.82 10.82 -9.29
CA CYS A 83 -2.16 10.31 -8.98
C CYS A 83 -2.91 11.12 -7.90
N LYS A 84 -2.45 12.32 -7.52
CA LYS A 84 -3.19 13.22 -6.63
C LYS A 84 -4.11 14.18 -7.39
N PRO A 85 -5.29 14.52 -6.81
CA PRO A 85 -5.82 14.01 -5.55
C PRO A 85 -6.32 12.56 -5.66
N LEU A 86 -6.13 11.77 -4.60
CA LEU A 86 -6.49 10.34 -4.60
C LEU A 86 -7.99 10.09 -4.80
N SER A 87 -8.83 11.08 -4.51
CA SER A 87 -10.28 11.05 -4.75
C SER A 87 -10.68 10.76 -6.20
N HIS A 88 -9.80 10.98 -7.18
CA HIS A 88 -10.07 10.64 -8.58
C HIS A 88 -9.83 9.15 -8.92
N HIS A 89 -9.23 8.40 -8.01
CA HIS A 89 -8.83 7.00 -8.21
C HIS A 89 -9.56 6.05 -7.25
N ILE A 90 -10.50 6.60 -6.49
CA ILE A 90 -11.26 5.87 -5.49
C ILE A 90 -12.57 5.38 -6.12
N LEU A 91 -12.88 4.12 -5.86
CA LEU A 91 -14.15 3.50 -6.19
C LEU A 91 -15.08 3.64 -4.97
N PRO A 92 -16.31 4.16 -5.14
CA PRO A 92 -17.27 4.16 -4.06
C PRO A 92 -17.59 2.70 -3.67
N LEU A 93 -17.33 2.34 -2.41
CA LEU A 93 -17.61 1.00 -1.93
C LEU A 93 -19.08 0.93 -1.50
N ALA A 94 -19.91 0.33 -2.35
CA ALA A 94 -21.25 -0.09 -1.98
C ALA A 94 -21.20 -1.53 -1.46
N LEU A 95 -21.06 -1.69 -0.14
CA LEU A 95 -21.12 -3.02 0.47
C LEU A 95 -22.56 -3.52 0.46
N ASN A 96 -22.77 -4.68 -0.16
CA ASN A 96 -24.06 -5.37 -0.09
C ASN A 96 -24.24 -5.99 1.31
N PRO A 97 -25.32 -5.65 2.05
CA PRO A 97 -25.57 -6.18 3.38
C PRO A 97 -25.75 -7.71 3.40
N ASP A 98 -26.18 -8.31 2.30
CA ASP A 98 -26.39 -9.76 2.20
C ASP A 98 -25.10 -10.54 1.89
N TRP A 99 -24.01 -9.84 1.58
CA TRP A 99 -22.71 -10.41 1.21
C TRP A 99 -22.78 -11.53 0.15
N ASN A 100 -23.81 -11.53 -0.67
CA ASN A 100 -23.99 -12.46 -1.79
C ASN A 100 -23.28 -11.95 -3.04
N PHE A 101 -22.07 -11.41 -2.88
CA PHE A 101 -21.29 -10.94 -4.03
C PHE A 101 -20.88 -12.16 -4.86
N SER A 102 -21.60 -12.36 -5.96
CA SER A 102 -21.02 -12.98 -7.13
C SER A 102 -20.13 -11.94 -7.78
N PHE A 103 -18.81 -12.11 -7.70
CA PHE A 103 -17.94 -11.33 -8.57
C PHE A 103 -18.30 -11.71 -10.01
N PRO A 104 -18.58 -10.74 -10.89
CA PRO A 104 -18.67 -11.02 -12.32
C PRO A 104 -17.38 -11.73 -12.75
N GLN A 105 -17.49 -12.74 -13.61
CA GLN A 105 -16.31 -13.47 -14.11
C GLN A 105 -15.24 -12.50 -14.66
N SER A 106 -15.68 -11.41 -15.29
CA SER A 106 -14.81 -10.33 -15.78
C SER A 106 -14.03 -9.59 -14.69
N ALA A 107 -14.57 -9.45 -13.47
CA ALA A 107 -13.86 -8.85 -12.35
C ALA A 107 -12.80 -9.82 -11.80
N ILE A 108 -13.06 -11.12 -11.81
CA ILE A 108 -12.10 -12.18 -11.46
C ILE A 108 -10.97 -12.23 -12.49
N GLU A 109 -11.31 -12.12 -13.78
CA GLU A 109 -10.36 -12.03 -14.89
C GLU A 109 -9.50 -10.78 -14.76
N THR A 110 -10.07 -9.62 -14.40
CA THR A 110 -9.31 -8.38 -14.17
C THR A 110 -8.29 -8.55 -13.03
N VAL A 111 -8.66 -9.21 -11.91
CA VAL A 111 -7.71 -9.50 -10.82
C VAL A 111 -6.58 -10.43 -11.27
N THR A 112 -6.87 -11.34 -12.21
CA THR A 112 -5.90 -12.31 -12.74
C THR A 112 -4.99 -11.67 -13.79
N GLU A 113 -5.54 -10.90 -14.72
CA GLU A 113 -4.83 -10.11 -15.73
C GLU A 113 -4.04 -8.95 -15.11
N PHE A 114 -4.42 -8.46 -13.92
CA PHE A 114 -3.65 -7.44 -13.23
C PHE A 114 -2.32 -7.97 -12.66
N ASN A 115 -2.18 -9.29 -12.49
CA ASN A 115 -0.86 -9.88 -12.27
C ASN A 115 0.07 -9.71 -13.48
N ASP A 116 -0.49 -9.41 -14.67
CA ASP A 116 0.25 -9.21 -15.92
C ASP A 116 0.56 -7.73 -16.22
N TYR A 117 -0.14 -6.78 -15.59
CA TYR A 117 0.07 -5.33 -15.80
C TYR A 117 1.06 -4.71 -14.78
N TRP A 118 2.32 -5.14 -14.85
CA TRP A 118 3.45 -4.45 -14.21
C TRP A 118 4.64 -4.24 -15.17
N GLU A 119 4.30 -3.88 -16.41
CA GLU A 119 5.10 -3.32 -17.52
C GLU A 119 6.49 -2.73 -17.11
N VAL A 120 7.65 -3.22 -17.56
CA VAL A 120 8.02 -3.80 -18.87
C VAL A 120 9.15 -4.82 -18.64
N GLN A 121 8.94 -6.05 -19.11
CA GLN A 121 9.76 -7.29 -18.97
C GLN A 121 9.71 -7.98 -17.58
N ARG A 122 8.92 -9.07 -17.53
CA ARG A 122 8.80 -10.10 -16.48
C ARG A 122 8.57 -9.57 -15.06
N PRO A 123 7.48 -9.98 -14.35
CA PRO A 123 7.26 -9.55 -12.98
C PRO A 123 8.46 -9.97 -12.13
N LYS A 124 9.23 -8.97 -11.66
CA LYS A 124 10.32 -9.20 -10.73
C LYS A 124 9.70 -9.65 -9.41
N THR A 125 10.14 -10.80 -8.94
CA THR A 125 9.91 -11.23 -7.56
C THR A 125 10.46 -10.19 -6.60
N PHE A 126 9.94 -10.17 -5.38
CA PHE A 126 10.46 -9.29 -4.34
C PHE A 126 11.98 -9.47 -4.13
N ASP A 127 12.47 -10.71 -4.17
CA ASP A 127 13.89 -11.02 -4.06
C ASP A 127 14.73 -10.40 -5.20
N GLU A 128 14.20 -10.41 -6.44
CA GLU A 128 14.85 -9.77 -7.59
C GLU A 128 14.90 -8.25 -7.43
N ILE A 129 13.82 -7.63 -6.95
CA ILE A 129 13.77 -6.18 -6.68
C ILE A 129 14.82 -5.81 -5.62
N VAL A 130 14.86 -6.53 -4.50
CA VAL A 130 15.83 -6.25 -3.43
C VAL A 130 17.27 -6.44 -3.93
N LYS A 131 17.55 -7.53 -4.67
CA LYS A 131 18.88 -7.78 -5.25
C LYS A 131 19.31 -6.66 -6.20
N GLU A 132 18.41 -6.20 -7.06
CA GLU A 132 18.68 -5.11 -7.98
C GLU A 132 18.95 -3.79 -7.25
N ILE A 133 18.14 -3.45 -6.24
CA ILE A 133 18.36 -2.27 -5.42
C ILE A 133 19.71 -2.32 -4.72
N ILE A 134 20.05 -3.43 -4.06
CA ILE A 134 21.33 -3.56 -3.34
C ILE A 134 22.51 -3.44 -4.30
N SER A 135 22.47 -4.15 -5.44
CA SER A 135 23.56 -4.13 -6.42
C SER A 135 23.72 -2.79 -7.14
N THR A 136 22.62 -2.07 -7.37
CA THR A 136 22.63 -0.81 -8.13
C THR A 136 22.82 0.41 -7.23
N CYS A 137 22.16 0.44 -6.07
CA CYS A 137 22.08 1.61 -5.20
C CYS A 137 22.91 1.47 -3.91
N GLY A 138 23.32 0.25 -3.54
CA GLY A 138 23.96 -0.03 -2.25
C GLY A 138 22.98 0.08 -1.06
N LYS A 139 23.53 0.13 0.15
CA LYS A 139 22.75 0.31 1.39
C LYS A 139 22.39 1.78 1.57
N ILE A 140 21.12 2.15 1.41
CA ILE A 140 20.60 3.48 1.76
C ILE A 140 19.85 3.38 3.10
N PRO A 141 20.30 4.05 4.18
CA PRO A 141 19.63 4.00 5.47
C PRO A 141 18.17 4.47 5.40
N PRO A 142 17.23 3.85 6.13
CA PRO A 142 15.81 4.23 6.09
C PRO A 142 15.53 5.70 6.38
N VAL A 143 16.24 6.30 7.35
CA VAL A 143 16.12 7.73 7.69
C VAL A 143 16.50 8.61 6.50
N GLN A 144 17.51 8.20 5.72
CA GLN A 144 17.91 8.92 4.51
C GLN A 144 16.85 8.79 3.42
N VAL A 145 16.29 7.59 3.19
CA VAL A 145 15.18 7.39 2.23
C VAL A 145 13.97 8.26 2.58
N ALA A 146 13.69 8.44 3.87
CA ALA A 146 12.56 9.20 4.36
C ALA A 146 12.74 10.72 4.27
N SER A 147 13.94 11.22 4.57
CA SER A 147 14.19 12.66 4.75
C SER A 147 14.95 13.32 3.60
N GLN A 148 15.62 12.54 2.74
CA GLN A 148 16.45 13.07 1.65
C GLN A 148 15.88 12.69 0.29
N ARG A 149 15.08 13.60 -0.26
CA ARG A 149 14.50 13.47 -1.60
C ARG A 149 15.54 13.11 -2.67
N ASP A 150 16.70 13.76 -2.64
CA ASP A 150 17.77 13.51 -3.62
C ASP A 150 18.30 12.08 -3.58
N ALA A 151 18.30 11.43 -2.41
CA ALA A 151 18.71 10.03 -2.30
C ALA A 151 17.72 9.11 -3.03
N VAL A 152 16.41 9.36 -2.86
CA VAL A 152 15.35 8.61 -3.55
C VAL A 152 15.39 8.85 -5.06
N LEU A 153 15.53 10.10 -5.49
CA LEU A 153 15.59 10.45 -6.92
C LEU A 153 16.86 9.92 -7.61
N LYS A 154 17.99 9.87 -6.90
CA LYS A 154 19.22 9.25 -7.40
C LYS A 154 19.03 7.75 -7.60
N ALA A 155 18.46 7.05 -6.61
CA ALA A 155 18.13 5.63 -6.75
C ALA A 155 17.14 5.39 -7.90
N TYR A 156 16.11 6.23 -8.01
CA TYR A 156 15.15 6.19 -9.11
C TYR A 156 15.83 6.34 -10.47
N ALA A 157 16.75 7.31 -10.61
CA ALA A 157 17.46 7.55 -11.85
C ALA A 157 18.30 6.36 -12.32
N LEU A 158 18.81 5.56 -11.38
CA LEU A 158 19.60 4.35 -11.67
C LEU A 158 18.72 3.14 -12.01
N LEU A 159 17.57 2.99 -11.35
CA LEU A 159 16.67 1.83 -11.50
C LEU A 159 15.64 2.01 -12.60
N ARG A 160 15.35 3.25 -13.02
CA ARG A 160 14.27 3.53 -13.97
C ARG A 160 14.57 2.94 -15.35
N SER A 161 13.52 2.50 -16.02
CA SER A 161 13.52 2.28 -17.47
C SER A 161 13.22 3.57 -18.23
N SER A 162 13.43 3.54 -19.55
CA SER A 162 13.24 4.70 -20.43
C SER A 162 11.78 5.18 -20.52
N HIS A 163 10.80 4.30 -20.33
CA HIS A 163 9.38 4.62 -20.42
C HIS A 163 8.80 5.26 -19.15
N LEU A 164 9.52 5.26 -18.04
CA LEU A 164 9.07 5.90 -16.79
C LEU A 164 9.30 7.43 -16.81
N PRO A 165 8.56 8.21 -16.00
CA PRO A 165 8.80 9.65 -15.84
C PRO A 165 10.27 10.01 -15.54
N LEU A 166 10.67 11.24 -15.85
CA LEU A 166 12.00 11.72 -15.47
C LEU A 166 12.09 11.90 -13.95
N PRO A 167 13.27 11.70 -13.33
CA PRO A 167 13.45 11.91 -11.89
C PRO A 167 13.01 13.29 -11.39
N SER A 168 13.20 14.33 -12.22
CA SER A 168 12.78 15.69 -11.90
C SER A 168 11.26 15.90 -11.88
N ALA A 169 10.48 14.97 -12.43
CA ALA A 169 9.02 15.07 -12.52
C ALA A 169 8.28 14.40 -11.34
N ILE A 170 8.89 13.39 -10.70
CA ILE A 170 8.25 12.66 -9.62
C ILE A 170 8.47 13.35 -8.26
N SER A 171 7.52 13.20 -7.34
CA SER A 171 7.57 13.75 -5.98
C SER A 171 6.85 12.83 -5.00
N GLU A 172 6.78 13.23 -3.73
CA GLU A 172 6.09 12.54 -2.63
C GLU A 172 4.58 12.34 -2.89
N ASP A 173 4.02 13.05 -3.86
CA ASP A 173 2.65 12.92 -4.32
C ASP A 173 2.46 11.81 -5.37
N TRP A 174 3.54 11.12 -5.75
CA TRP A 174 3.50 10.04 -6.74
C TRP A 174 3.53 8.66 -6.07
N ALA A 175 2.68 7.75 -6.54
CA ALA A 175 2.72 6.35 -6.18
C ALA A 175 4.06 5.71 -6.55
N ILE A 176 4.67 6.07 -7.69
CA ILE A 176 6.01 5.61 -8.09
C ILE A 176 7.04 5.96 -7.02
N TYR A 177 7.01 7.20 -6.52
CA TYR A 177 7.96 7.68 -5.53
C TYR A 177 7.75 6.97 -4.18
N ARG A 178 6.50 6.86 -3.72
CA ARG A 178 6.17 6.18 -2.46
C ARG A 178 6.51 4.70 -2.49
N ARG A 179 6.27 4.03 -3.62
CA ARG A 179 6.71 2.64 -3.83
C ARG A 179 8.21 2.51 -3.72
N LEU A 180 8.97 3.37 -4.41
CA LEU A 180 10.43 3.33 -4.35
C LEU A 180 10.94 3.55 -2.93
N GLN A 181 10.36 4.47 -2.16
CA GLN A 181 10.74 4.64 -0.76
C GLN A 181 10.55 3.36 0.06
N VAL A 182 9.41 2.69 -0.09
CA VAL A 182 9.13 1.43 0.61
C VAL A 182 10.08 0.33 0.17
N ASP A 183 10.32 0.18 -1.14
CA ASP A 183 11.23 -0.83 -1.69
C ASP A 183 12.68 -0.61 -1.24
N LEU A 184 13.16 0.65 -1.17
CA LEU A 184 14.49 1.00 -0.69
C LEU A 184 14.66 0.69 0.81
N ILE A 185 13.66 1.00 1.64
CA ILE A 185 13.69 0.68 3.07
C ILE A 185 13.68 -0.84 3.25
N ALA A 186 12.78 -1.54 2.56
CA ALA A 186 12.71 -2.99 2.59
C ALA A 186 14.06 -3.60 2.18
N ALA A 187 14.66 -3.13 1.09
CA ALA A 187 15.96 -3.65 0.64
C ALA A 187 17.07 -3.45 1.69
N CYS A 188 17.12 -2.29 2.34
CA CYS A 188 18.09 -2.03 3.41
C CYS A 188 17.92 -2.98 4.60
N GLU A 189 16.69 -3.29 5.00
CA GLU A 189 16.40 -4.17 6.15
C GLU A 189 16.60 -5.65 5.81
N TYR A 190 16.28 -6.03 4.58
CA TYR A 190 16.38 -7.41 4.12
C TYR A 190 17.81 -7.80 3.75
N MET A 191 18.69 -6.83 3.48
CA MET A 191 20.09 -7.08 3.18
C MET A 191 20.78 -7.89 4.29
N ASP A 192 20.46 -7.63 5.55
CA ASP A 192 21.04 -8.37 6.68
C ASP A 192 20.51 -9.82 6.77
N SER A 193 19.41 -10.12 6.06
CA SER A 193 18.82 -11.47 5.94
C SER A 193 19.28 -12.21 4.66
N PHE A 194 20.17 -11.61 3.86
CA PHE A 194 20.68 -12.20 2.63
C PHE A 194 21.93 -13.05 2.91
N GLN A 195 21.80 -14.37 2.79
CA GLN A 195 22.87 -15.33 3.02
C GLN A 195 22.93 -16.32 1.85
N ASP A 196 24.13 -16.66 1.39
CA ASP A 196 24.37 -17.65 0.31
C ASP A 196 23.54 -17.42 -0.98
N GLY A 197 23.29 -16.16 -1.33
CA GLY A 197 22.54 -15.80 -2.54
C GLY A 197 21.01 -15.85 -2.41
N GLN A 198 20.49 -16.11 -1.20
CA GLN A 198 19.05 -16.22 -0.90
C GLN A 198 18.67 -15.37 0.32
N PHE A 199 17.40 -14.93 0.37
CA PHE A 199 16.86 -14.29 1.58
C PHE A 199 16.33 -15.36 2.52
N CYS A 200 16.83 -15.39 3.75
CA CYS A 200 16.41 -16.33 4.80
C CYS A 200 15.07 -15.91 5.45
N ILE A 201 14.06 -15.62 4.63
CA ILE A 201 12.74 -15.17 5.07
C ILE A 201 11.71 -16.14 4.51
N ARG A 202 10.81 -16.62 5.38
CA ARG A 202 9.74 -17.54 4.99
C ARG A 202 8.88 -16.89 3.89
N GLU A 203 8.53 -17.65 2.85
CA GLU A 203 7.73 -17.16 1.73
C GLU A 203 6.37 -16.58 2.16
N GLU A 204 5.72 -17.19 3.14
CA GLU A 204 4.48 -16.65 3.75
C GLU A 204 4.67 -15.24 4.30
N ARG A 205 5.80 -14.99 4.96
CA ARG A 205 6.14 -13.65 5.48
C ARG A 205 6.45 -12.67 4.36
N LYS A 206 7.08 -13.11 3.27
CA LYS A 206 7.30 -12.26 2.10
C LYS A 206 5.97 -11.85 1.47
N ALA A 207 5.04 -12.80 1.32
CA ALA A 207 3.70 -12.53 0.78
C ALA A 207 2.92 -11.55 1.65
N HIS A 208 2.91 -11.73 2.98
CA HIS A 208 2.28 -10.76 3.89
C HIS A 208 2.91 -9.37 3.80
N ASN A 209 4.25 -9.29 3.84
CA ASN A 209 4.94 -8.00 3.77
C ASN A 209 4.68 -7.26 2.44
N GLN A 210 4.47 -7.97 1.32
CA GLN A 210 4.07 -7.32 0.07
C GLN A 210 2.70 -6.64 0.16
N ILE A 211 1.74 -7.21 0.89
CA ILE A 211 0.45 -6.58 1.16
C ILE A 211 0.66 -5.36 2.05
N ASP A 212 1.44 -5.49 3.13
CA ASP A 212 1.76 -4.39 4.04
C ASP A 212 2.41 -3.21 3.31
N PHE A 213 3.35 -3.48 2.40
CA PHE A 213 4.00 -2.45 1.57
C PHE A 213 2.98 -1.70 0.71
N ARG A 214 1.99 -2.39 0.16
CA ARG A 214 0.92 -1.75 -0.62
C ARG A 214 0.04 -0.87 0.26
N VAL A 215 -0.30 -1.34 1.45
CA VAL A 215 -1.02 -0.54 2.46
C VAL A 215 -0.22 0.71 2.84
N ILE A 216 1.09 0.59 3.07
CA ILE A 216 1.96 1.73 3.39
C ILE A 216 1.99 2.76 2.26
N ILE A 217 2.10 2.33 0.99
CA ILE A 217 2.10 3.23 -0.17
C ILE A 217 0.78 4.01 -0.22
N ALA A 218 -0.36 3.32 -0.13
CA ALA A 218 -1.66 3.94 -0.13
C ALA A 218 -1.83 4.91 1.06
N ALA A 219 -1.37 4.50 2.26
CA ALA A 219 -1.41 5.33 3.45
C ALA A 219 -0.61 6.63 3.29
N CYS A 220 0.61 6.56 2.74
CA CYS A 220 1.44 7.73 2.50
C CYS A 220 0.80 8.70 1.49
N LEU A 221 0.08 8.19 0.49
CA LEU A 221 -0.64 9.00 -0.49
C LEU A 221 -1.91 9.62 0.10
N ALA A 222 -2.65 8.84 0.90
CA ALA A 222 -3.88 9.26 1.58
C ALA A 222 -3.63 10.24 2.73
N GLY A 223 -2.47 10.14 3.38
CA GLY A 223 -2.09 10.95 4.54
C GLY A 223 -2.52 10.36 5.89
N GLY A 224 -3.01 9.11 5.93
CA GLY A 224 -3.39 8.46 7.18
C GLY A 224 -3.54 6.95 7.10
N VAL A 225 -3.36 6.27 8.24
CA VAL A 225 -3.50 4.80 8.38
C VAL A 225 -4.05 4.42 9.75
N ALA A 226 -4.84 3.34 9.79
CA ALA A 226 -5.22 2.66 11.01
C ALA A 226 -4.71 1.22 10.95
N THR A 227 -3.78 0.87 11.84
CA THR A 227 -3.08 -0.44 11.84
C THR A 227 -2.76 -0.92 13.26
N ARG A 228 -2.57 -2.23 13.43
CA ARG A 228 -1.92 -2.89 14.59
C ARG A 228 -0.61 -3.55 14.20
N ASP A 229 -0.21 -3.47 12.93
CA ASP A 229 1.03 -4.03 12.43
C ASP A 229 2.21 -3.09 12.71
N ARG A 230 3.24 -3.63 13.39
CA ARG A 230 4.41 -2.85 13.81
C ARG A 230 5.25 -2.38 12.62
N LEU A 231 5.29 -3.14 11.53
CA LEU A 231 6.00 -2.78 10.31
C LEU A 231 5.28 -1.62 9.62
N ILE A 232 3.96 -1.72 9.40
CA ILE A 232 3.16 -0.65 8.79
C ILE A 232 3.29 0.64 9.60
N ARG A 233 3.09 0.58 10.92
CA ARG A 233 3.26 1.73 11.81
C ARG A 233 4.65 2.36 11.64
N ARG A 234 5.70 1.56 11.75
CA ARG A 234 7.09 2.06 11.69
C ARG A 234 7.40 2.72 10.35
N TYR A 235 7.02 2.10 9.24
CA TYR A 235 7.27 2.65 7.90
C TYR A 235 6.44 3.91 7.65
N PHE A 236 5.17 3.90 8.05
CA PHE A 236 4.31 5.08 7.90
C PHE A 236 4.81 6.28 8.71
N GLN A 237 5.16 6.09 9.98
CA GLN A 237 5.71 7.17 10.82
C GLN A 237 7.04 7.71 10.26
N LEU A 238 7.83 6.85 9.62
CA LEU A 238 9.07 7.24 8.98
C LEU A 238 8.82 8.05 7.69
N LEU A 239 7.91 7.59 6.81
CA LEU A 239 7.69 8.17 5.48
C LEU A 239 6.67 9.33 5.45
N CYS A 240 5.82 9.42 6.47
CA CYS A 240 4.75 10.39 6.61
C CYS A 240 4.64 10.84 8.09
N PRO A 241 5.65 11.56 8.62
CA PRO A 241 5.70 11.93 10.04
C PRO A 241 4.55 12.84 10.49
N GLU A 242 4.02 13.65 9.56
CA GLU A 242 2.86 14.53 9.78
C GLU A 242 1.52 13.83 9.47
N GLY A 243 1.54 12.54 9.13
CA GLY A 243 0.37 11.76 8.77
C GLY A 243 -0.47 11.35 9.98
N VAL A 244 -1.74 11.06 9.75
CA VAL A 244 -2.68 10.65 10.82
C VAL A 244 -2.55 9.14 11.07
N LEU A 245 -2.11 8.75 12.26
CA LEU A 245 -1.96 7.36 12.66
C LEU A 245 -2.97 6.98 13.77
N TYR A 246 -3.82 6.00 13.49
CA TYR A 246 -4.61 5.31 14.50
C TYR A 246 -3.97 3.96 14.83
N TRP A 247 -3.57 3.79 16.09
CA TRP A 247 -2.85 2.62 16.56
C TRP A 247 -3.51 2.05 17.82
N LEU A 248 -3.75 0.74 17.83
CA LEU A 248 -4.17 0.05 19.04
C LEU A 248 -2.97 -0.67 19.64
N GLU A 249 -2.64 -0.35 20.89
CA GLU A 249 -1.67 -1.13 21.65
C GLU A 249 -2.18 -2.56 21.77
N GLY A 250 -1.38 -3.50 21.29
CA GLY A 250 -1.65 -4.94 21.35
C GLY A 250 -1.12 -5.57 22.61
#